data_AF-A0AAD5LR00-F1
#
_entry.id   AF-A0AAD5LR00-F1
#
_cell.length_a   1.000
_cell.length_b   1.000
_cell.length_c   1.000
_cell.angle_alpha   90.00
_cell.angle_beta   90.00
_cell.angle_gamma   90.00
#
_symmetry.space_group_name_H-M   'P 1'
#
loop_
_entity.id
_entity.type
_entity.pdbx_description
1 polymer ?
#
loop_
_entity_poly.entity_id
_entity_poly.type
_entity_poly.pdbx_seq_one_letter_code
_entity_poly.pdbx_strand_id
1 'polypeptide(L)'
;MTFGSFVRAFGFGVLIFKAFSQKSVSGLSLKTLELYAFVFFFRLSSILRYQGYLPYDRSGDWLYSFLEISAFAMCCAVIYLVVGRFNSTYELRYDTFGWLHIPTELGALYILVPCILIGMIIHPNLNRNWLADVAWTIALYIEAVAILPQLFMFQKRGGGAVESCISHFVYALAFGSFLHLVFWFSSYHELGEKDAGQHVGYTVIFVQIGHMLMMADFLYYYFKSMKEGGPMMLPTHGAYQA
;
A
#
# COMPACT_ATOMS: atom_id res chain seq x y z
N MET A 1 10.43 11.24 2.20
CA MET A 1 9.89 9.96 2.74
C MET A 1 8.91 10.17 3.90
N THR A 2 9.25 10.90 4.97
CA THR A 2 8.35 11.13 6.14
C THR A 2 6.99 11.72 5.80
N PHE A 3 6.95 12.74 4.94
CA PHE A 3 5.69 13.32 4.49
C PHE A 3 4.79 12.30 3.77
N GLY A 4 5.38 11.38 3.00
CA GLY A 4 4.64 10.29 2.38
C GLY A 4 4.02 9.34 3.40
N SER A 5 4.72 9.05 4.50
CA SER A 5 4.18 8.25 5.61
C SER A 5 3.05 8.96 6.36
N PHE A 6 3.15 10.28 6.52
CA PHE A 6 2.06 11.10 7.08
C PHE A 6 0.80 11.02 6.22
N VAL A 7 0.93 11.24 4.90
CA VAL A 7 -0.19 11.14 3.96
C VAL A 7 -0.82 9.75 4.00
N ARG A 8 0.01 8.70 4.03
CA ARG A 8 -0.48 7.31 4.14
C ARG A 8 -1.27 7.08 5.43
N ALA A 9 -0.72 7.52 6.57
CA ALA A 9 -1.38 7.42 7.87
C ALA A 9 -2.74 8.16 7.86
N PHE A 10 -2.79 9.35 7.27
CA PHE A 10 -4.02 10.10 7.09
C PHE A 10 -5.05 9.31 6.27
N GLY A 11 -4.64 8.63 5.20
CA GLY A 11 -5.52 7.75 4.42
C GLY A 11 -6.20 6.67 5.26
N PHE A 12 -5.48 5.99 6.15
CA PHE A 12 -6.08 5.01 7.07
C PHE A 12 -7.03 5.66 8.08
N GLY A 13 -6.70 6.87 8.57
CA GLY A 13 -7.60 7.66 9.40
C GLY A 13 -8.93 7.99 8.70
N VAL A 14 -8.89 8.31 7.41
CA VAL A 14 -10.09 8.52 6.58
C VAL A 14 -10.96 7.27 6.51
N LEU A 15 -10.37 6.07 6.41
CA LEU A 15 -11.13 4.82 6.41
C LEU A 15 -11.82 4.55 7.75
N ILE A 16 -11.16 4.85 8.88
CA ILE A 16 -11.77 4.73 10.20
C ILE A 16 -12.95 5.69 10.32
N PHE A 17 -12.76 6.96 9.94
CA PHE A 17 -13.83 7.96 9.92
C PHE A 17 -15.01 7.47 9.08
N LYS A 18 -14.75 7.02 7.85
CA LYS A 18 -15.74 6.44 6.93
C LYS A 18 -16.54 5.32 7.59
N ALA A 19 -15.85 4.34 8.17
CA ALA A 19 -16.49 3.17 8.77
C ALA A 19 -17.41 3.54 9.92
N PHE A 20 -17.03 4.50 10.77
CA PHE A 20 -17.88 4.96 11.88
C PHE A 20 -19.03 5.87 11.42
N SER A 21 -18.77 6.80 10.51
CA SER A 21 -19.78 7.73 10.00
C SER A 21 -20.88 7.02 9.22
N GLN A 22 -20.54 6.01 8.43
CA GLN A 22 -21.49 5.28 7.59
C GLN A 22 -21.95 3.96 8.20
N LYS A 23 -21.33 3.51 9.30
CA LYS A 23 -21.53 2.18 9.90
C LYS A 23 -21.36 1.05 8.87
N SER A 24 -20.44 1.21 7.93
CA SER A 24 -20.26 0.32 6.77
C SER A 24 -18.81 0.29 6.29
N VAL A 25 -18.34 -0.91 5.93
CA VAL A 25 -17.05 -1.16 5.28
C VAL A 25 -17.21 -1.59 3.81
N SER A 26 -18.40 -1.42 3.23
CA SER A 26 -18.65 -1.68 1.80
C SER A 26 -17.62 -0.95 0.93
N GLY A 27 -17.17 -1.62 -0.14
CA GLY A 27 -16.16 -1.12 -1.06
C GLY A 27 -14.70 -1.26 -0.62
N LEU A 28 -14.40 -1.79 0.58
CA LEU A 28 -13.03 -2.03 1.05
C LEU A 28 -12.58 -3.47 0.78
N SER A 29 -11.38 -3.61 0.22
CA SER A 29 -10.71 -4.90 0.07
C SER A 29 -9.94 -5.25 1.34
N LEU A 30 -10.31 -6.36 1.98
CA LEU A 30 -9.62 -6.85 3.17
C LEU A 30 -8.18 -7.24 2.84
N LYS A 31 -7.95 -7.82 1.64
CA LYS A 31 -6.63 -8.26 1.18
C LYS A 31 -5.64 -7.10 1.06
N THR A 32 -6.08 -5.95 0.57
CA THR A 32 -5.22 -4.75 0.54
C THR A 32 -4.84 -4.34 1.96
N LEU A 33 -5.77 -4.37 2.92
CA LEU A 33 -5.48 -4.04 4.30
C LEU A 33 -4.51 -5.04 4.95
N GLU A 34 -4.68 -6.34 4.72
CA GLU A 34 -3.77 -7.39 5.18
C GLU A 34 -2.36 -7.20 4.61
N LEU A 35 -2.24 -6.91 3.31
CA LEU A 35 -0.95 -6.64 2.68
C LEU A 35 -0.27 -5.41 3.30
N TYR A 36 -1.01 -4.33 3.55
CA TYR A 36 -0.46 -3.17 4.27
C TYR A 36 -0.09 -3.49 5.72
N ALA A 37 -0.83 -4.35 6.41
CA ALA A 37 -0.44 -4.81 7.75
C ALA A 37 0.92 -5.53 7.71
N PHE A 38 1.17 -6.37 6.70
CA PHE A 38 2.49 -6.98 6.49
C PHE A 38 3.56 -5.95 6.11
N VAL A 39 3.26 -4.97 5.26
CA VAL A 39 4.18 -3.85 4.94
C VAL A 39 4.66 -3.17 6.21
N PHE A 40 3.72 -2.77 7.07
CA PHE A 40 4.05 -2.10 8.33
C PHE A 40 4.82 -3.02 9.27
N PHE A 41 4.42 -4.28 9.41
CA PHE A 41 5.11 -5.26 10.25
C PHE A 41 6.58 -5.42 9.85
N PHE A 42 6.85 -5.67 8.56
CA PHE A 42 8.21 -5.86 8.05
C PHE A 42 9.02 -4.56 8.12
N ARG A 43 8.42 -3.41 7.80
CA ARG A 43 9.09 -2.12 7.89
C ARG A 43 9.47 -1.76 9.32
N LEU A 44 8.54 -1.85 10.26
CA LEU A 44 8.78 -1.57 11.68
C LEU A 44 9.84 -2.49 12.27
N SER A 45 9.85 -3.77 11.86
CA SER A 45 10.90 -4.72 12.26
C SER A 45 12.31 -4.28 11.86
N SER A 46 12.43 -3.52 10.77
CA SER A 46 13.69 -2.97 10.29
C SER A 46 14.04 -1.61 10.94
N ILE A 47 13.11 -0.65 10.93
CA ILE A 47 13.39 0.75 11.32
C ILE A 47 13.43 0.97 12.84
N LEU A 48 12.79 0.13 13.65
CA LEU A 48 12.80 0.29 15.12
C LEU A 48 14.13 -0.11 15.75
N ARG A 49 14.91 -0.96 15.08
CA ARG A 49 16.19 -1.45 15.58
C ARG A 49 17.41 -0.79 14.91
N TYR A 50 17.24 -0.28 13.70
CA TYR A 50 18.36 0.19 12.88
C TYR A 50 18.04 1.51 12.19
N GLN A 51 19.02 2.42 12.18
CA GLN A 51 18.85 3.76 11.62
C GLN A 51 19.16 3.84 10.12
N GLY A 52 19.80 2.83 9.51
CA GLY A 52 20.21 2.87 8.10
C GLY A 52 19.06 2.94 7.09
N TYR A 53 17.81 2.82 7.55
CA TYR A 53 16.60 2.88 6.72
C TYR A 53 15.70 4.08 7.04
N LEU A 54 16.13 4.96 7.95
CA LEU A 54 15.41 6.17 8.30
C LEU A 54 15.77 7.30 7.33
N PRO A 55 14.84 8.26 7.11
CA PRO A 55 15.17 9.52 6.45
C PRO A 55 16.33 10.23 7.17
N TYR A 56 17.27 10.79 6.42
CA TYR A 56 18.48 11.43 6.98
C TYR A 56 18.19 12.75 7.73
N ASP A 57 17.03 13.37 7.50
CA ASP A 57 16.64 14.60 8.16
C ASP A 57 16.09 14.35 9.58
N ARG A 58 16.01 15.40 10.42
CA ARG A 58 15.53 15.30 11.83
C ARG A 58 14.16 14.64 12.01
N SER A 59 13.35 14.54 10.94
CA SER A 59 12.08 13.83 11.00
C SER A 59 12.23 12.31 11.05
N GLY A 60 13.37 11.76 10.64
CA GLY A 60 13.70 10.34 10.73
C GLY A 60 13.89 9.85 12.17
N ASP A 61 14.31 10.73 13.09
CA ASP A 61 14.69 10.34 14.46
C ASP A 61 13.53 9.77 15.30
N TRP A 62 12.32 10.32 15.14
CA TRP A 62 11.16 9.91 15.93
C TRP A 62 9.85 9.99 15.15
N LEU A 63 9.68 11.03 14.32
CA LEU A 63 8.41 11.30 13.65
C LEU A 63 8.08 10.22 12.62
N TYR A 64 9.07 9.76 11.84
CA TYR A 64 8.86 8.69 10.86
C TYR A 64 8.37 7.39 11.54
N SER A 65 9.09 6.92 12.55
CA SER A 65 8.71 5.71 13.30
C SER A 65 7.35 5.85 13.98
N PHE A 66 7.06 7.03 14.58
CA PHE A 66 5.75 7.31 15.15
C PHE A 66 4.62 7.23 14.11
N LEU A 67 4.83 7.77 12.92
CA LEU A 67 3.85 7.72 11.83
C LEU A 67 3.63 6.29 11.32
N GLU A 68 4.68 5.49 11.17
CA GLU A 68 4.56 4.09 10.75
C GLU A 68 3.84 3.24 11.82
N ILE A 69 4.14 3.44 13.12
CA ILE A 69 3.40 2.78 14.22
C ILE A 69 1.93 3.19 14.21
N SER A 70 1.65 4.49 14.07
CA SER A 70 0.29 5.02 14.04
C SER A 70 -0.49 4.47 12.85
N ALA A 71 0.12 4.43 11.66
CA ALA A 71 -0.47 3.86 10.47
C ALA A 71 -0.74 2.35 10.63
N PHE A 72 0.17 1.61 11.25
CA PHE A 72 -0.02 0.19 11.55
C PHE A 72 -1.21 -0.05 12.48
N ALA A 73 -1.30 0.72 13.58
CA ALA A 73 -2.41 0.63 14.52
C ALA A 73 -3.74 0.96 13.84
N MET A 74 -3.79 2.01 13.01
CA MET A 74 -4.99 2.36 12.25
C MET A 74 -5.34 1.29 11.22
N CYS A 75 -4.37 0.71 10.52
CA CYS A 75 -4.59 -0.39 9.59
C CYS A 75 -5.21 -1.61 10.30
N CYS A 76 -4.65 -2.02 11.44
CA CYS A 76 -5.22 -3.09 12.27
C CYS A 76 -6.63 -2.76 12.76
N ALA A 77 -6.89 -1.49 13.13
CA ALA A 77 -8.22 -1.05 13.50
C ALA A 77 -9.21 -1.19 12.34
N VAL A 78 -8.85 -0.79 11.11
CA VAL A 78 -9.71 -0.98 9.93
C VAL A 78 -9.94 -2.46 9.65
N ILE A 79 -8.92 -3.33 9.77
CA ILE A 79 -9.08 -4.78 9.64
C ILE A 79 -10.10 -5.30 10.67
N TYR A 80 -9.99 -4.89 11.94
CA TYR A 80 -10.97 -5.25 12.97
C TYR A 80 -12.39 -4.76 12.63
N LEU A 81 -12.52 -3.57 12.05
CA LEU A 81 -13.81 -3.06 11.60
C LEU A 81 -14.40 -3.90 10.46
N VAL A 82 -13.56 -4.40 9.55
CA VAL A 82 -13.98 -5.25 8.42
C VAL A 82 -14.33 -6.68 8.85
N VAL A 83 -13.48 -7.32 9.66
CA VAL A 83 -13.66 -8.74 10.05
C VAL A 83 -14.63 -8.88 11.23
N GLY A 84 -14.70 -7.90 12.13
CA GLY A 84 -15.55 -7.92 13.30
C GLY A 84 -16.76 -6.98 13.20
N ARG A 85 -16.53 -5.70 13.50
CA ARG A 85 -17.61 -4.77 13.89
C ARG A 85 -18.66 -4.49 12.81
N PHE A 86 -18.25 -4.40 11.54
CA PHE A 86 -19.09 -4.07 10.38
C PHE A 86 -19.04 -5.16 9.29
N ASN A 87 -18.67 -6.38 9.67
CA ASN A 87 -18.50 -7.51 8.75
C ASN A 87 -19.72 -7.79 7.86
N SER A 88 -20.93 -7.53 8.35
CA SER A 88 -22.18 -7.69 7.57
C SER A 88 -22.23 -6.83 6.29
N THR A 89 -21.43 -5.77 6.20
CA THR A 89 -21.36 -4.87 5.04
C THR A 89 -20.16 -5.14 4.13
N TYR A 90 -19.32 -6.11 4.49
CA TYR A 90 -18.15 -6.48 3.69
C TYR A 90 -18.59 -7.28 2.46
N GLU A 91 -18.12 -6.85 1.28
CA GLU A 91 -18.58 -7.40 -0.01
C GLU A 91 -17.58 -8.43 -0.56
N LEU A 92 -17.50 -9.61 0.08
CA LEU A 92 -16.62 -10.71 -0.35
C LEU A 92 -16.81 -11.11 -1.83
N ARG A 93 -18.04 -10.97 -2.35
CA ARG A 93 -18.37 -11.24 -3.76
C ARG A 93 -17.50 -10.44 -4.74
N TYR A 94 -17.09 -9.23 -4.38
CA TYR A 94 -16.24 -8.38 -5.22
C TYR A 94 -14.75 -8.49 -4.87
N ASP A 95 -14.41 -8.80 -3.62
CA ASP A 95 -13.02 -8.98 -3.16
C ASP A 95 -12.49 -10.38 -3.49
N THR A 96 -12.39 -10.69 -4.78
CA THR A 96 -12.04 -12.02 -5.33
C THR A 96 -10.62 -12.10 -5.92
N PHE A 97 -9.73 -11.18 -5.52
CA PHE A 97 -8.34 -11.21 -5.97
C PHE A 97 -7.65 -12.51 -5.52
N GLY A 98 -6.88 -13.14 -6.41
CA GLY A 98 -6.16 -14.39 -6.10
C GLY A 98 -7.02 -15.66 -6.09
N TRP A 99 -8.26 -15.62 -6.63
CA TRP A 99 -9.18 -16.77 -6.62
C TRP A 99 -8.76 -17.98 -7.48
N LEU A 100 -7.75 -17.86 -8.36
CA LEU A 100 -7.48 -18.86 -9.40
C LEU A 100 -7.07 -20.25 -8.88
N HIS A 101 -6.20 -20.34 -7.86
CA HIS A 101 -5.67 -21.63 -7.35
C HIS A 101 -5.71 -21.78 -5.82
N ILE A 102 -6.14 -20.75 -5.10
CA ILE A 102 -6.16 -20.71 -3.64
C ILE A 102 -7.54 -20.16 -3.21
N PRO A 103 -8.11 -20.59 -2.07
CA PRO A 103 -9.32 -19.96 -1.52
C PRO A 103 -9.23 -18.43 -1.51
N THR A 104 -10.33 -17.76 -1.86
CA THR A 104 -10.39 -16.29 -1.95
C THR A 104 -9.87 -15.60 -0.68
N GLU A 105 -10.12 -16.18 0.48
CA GLU A 105 -9.70 -15.64 1.78
C GLU A 105 -8.16 -15.50 1.89
N LEU A 106 -7.42 -16.37 1.20
CA LEU A 106 -5.95 -16.38 1.18
C LEU A 106 -5.39 -15.66 -0.06
N GLY A 107 -6.20 -14.88 -0.77
CA GLY A 107 -5.81 -14.19 -2.00
C GLY A 107 -4.63 -13.23 -1.84
N ALA A 108 -4.40 -12.67 -0.64
CA ALA A 108 -3.24 -11.85 -0.34
C ALA A 108 -1.89 -12.60 -0.54
N LEU A 109 -1.89 -13.95 -0.42
CA LEU A 109 -0.69 -14.76 -0.59
C LEU A 109 -0.11 -14.70 -2.01
N TYR A 110 -0.94 -14.41 -3.03
CA TYR A 110 -0.49 -14.21 -4.42
C TYR A 110 0.50 -13.06 -4.56
N ILE A 111 0.43 -12.07 -3.66
CA ILE A 111 1.37 -10.96 -3.61
C ILE A 111 2.45 -11.25 -2.56
N LEU A 112 2.03 -11.69 -1.37
CA LEU A 112 2.93 -11.85 -0.24
C LEU A 112 4.08 -12.83 -0.53
N VAL A 113 3.78 -14.01 -1.09
CA VAL A 113 4.78 -15.05 -1.31
C VAL A 113 5.83 -14.63 -2.34
N PRO A 114 5.48 -14.16 -3.56
CA PRO A 114 6.50 -13.68 -4.50
C PRO A 114 7.34 -12.52 -3.96
N CYS A 115 6.74 -11.55 -3.26
CA CYS A 115 7.47 -10.43 -2.70
C CYS A 115 8.47 -10.86 -1.61
N ILE A 116 8.10 -11.84 -0.77
CA ILE A 116 9.01 -12.42 0.22
C ILE A 116 10.17 -13.14 -0.48
N LEU A 117 9.89 -14.00 -1.46
CA LEU A 117 10.92 -14.75 -2.20
C LEU A 117 11.91 -13.81 -2.91
N ILE A 118 11.40 -12.80 -3.63
CA ILE A 118 12.23 -11.83 -4.34
C ILE A 118 13.02 -10.97 -3.34
N GLY A 119 12.40 -10.52 -2.23
CA GLY A 119 13.08 -9.74 -1.20
C GLY A 119 14.19 -10.49 -0.47
N MET A 120 14.09 -11.81 -0.33
CA MET A 120 15.20 -12.63 0.20
C MET A 120 16.38 -12.73 -0.76
N ILE A 121 16.15 -12.62 -2.07
CA ILE A 121 17.19 -12.74 -3.10
C ILE A 121 17.80 -11.37 -3.44
N ILE A 122 16.97 -10.34 -3.56
CA ILE A 122 17.34 -8.99 -3.95
C ILE A 122 17.05 -8.07 -2.77
N HIS A 123 18.06 -7.79 -1.96
CA HIS A 123 18.02 -6.87 -0.82
C HIS A 123 19.36 -6.14 -0.68
N PRO A 124 19.40 -4.95 -0.07
CA PRO A 124 20.64 -4.25 0.18
C PRO A 124 21.37 -4.84 1.40
N ASN A 125 22.57 -4.35 1.71
CA ASN A 125 23.31 -4.72 2.92
C ASN A 125 23.74 -3.47 3.71
N LEU A 126 22.74 -2.71 4.19
CA LEU A 126 22.98 -1.40 4.83
C LEU A 126 23.36 -1.51 6.30
N ASN A 127 22.71 -2.39 7.07
CA ASN A 127 22.92 -2.47 8.53
C ASN A 127 23.79 -3.65 8.97
N ARG A 128 24.39 -4.38 8.03
CA ARG A 128 25.09 -5.67 8.28
C ARG A 128 24.20 -6.67 9.03
N ASN A 129 22.89 -6.55 8.86
CA ASN A 129 21.91 -7.41 9.49
C ASN A 129 20.93 -7.90 8.42
N TRP A 130 21.16 -9.14 7.98
CA TRP A 130 20.38 -9.76 6.92
C TRP A 130 18.87 -9.70 7.18
N LEU A 131 18.41 -9.92 8.41
CA LEU A 131 16.98 -9.90 8.75
C LEU A 131 16.37 -8.51 8.57
N ALA A 132 17.06 -7.45 9.03
CA ALA A 132 16.56 -6.08 8.89
C ALA A 132 16.55 -5.63 7.44
N ASP A 133 17.57 -6.01 6.69
CA ASP A 133 17.74 -5.61 5.29
C ASP A 133 16.74 -6.30 4.37
N VAL A 134 16.51 -7.60 4.59
CA VAL A 134 15.46 -8.37 3.90
C VAL A 134 14.07 -7.87 4.30
N ALA A 135 13.80 -7.66 5.60
CA ALA A 135 12.48 -7.18 6.04
C ALA A 135 12.14 -5.82 5.42
N TRP A 136 13.08 -4.88 5.38
CA TRP A 136 12.87 -3.59 4.73
C TRP A 136 12.52 -3.74 3.24
N THR A 137 13.25 -4.62 2.54
CA THR A 137 13.06 -4.83 1.10
C THR A 137 11.73 -5.53 0.79
N ILE A 138 11.36 -6.52 1.60
CA ILE A 138 10.07 -7.19 1.52
C ILE A 138 8.93 -6.17 1.70
N ALA A 139 9.03 -5.29 2.70
CA ALA A 139 8.02 -4.25 2.92
C ALA A 139 7.86 -3.33 1.70
N LEU A 140 8.98 -2.95 1.06
CA LEU A 140 8.98 -2.12 -0.15
C LEU A 140 8.31 -2.82 -1.34
N TYR A 141 8.64 -4.09 -1.56
CA TYR A 141 8.05 -4.87 -2.65
C TYR A 141 6.56 -5.13 -2.45
N ILE A 142 6.13 -5.49 -1.23
CA ILE A 142 4.70 -5.68 -0.95
C ILE A 142 3.96 -4.36 -1.13
N GLU A 143 4.47 -3.24 -0.60
CA GLU A 143 3.79 -1.94 -0.68
C GLU A 143 3.51 -1.52 -2.13
N ALA A 144 4.47 -1.75 -3.03
CA ALA A 144 4.36 -1.38 -4.43
C ALA A 144 3.17 -2.05 -5.14
N VAL A 145 2.71 -3.21 -4.66
CA VAL A 145 1.62 -3.98 -5.29
C VAL A 145 0.42 -4.21 -4.36
N ALA A 146 0.49 -3.81 -3.08
CA ALA A 146 -0.54 -4.02 -2.06
C ALA A 146 -1.92 -3.44 -2.42
N ILE A 147 -1.96 -2.45 -3.31
CA ILE A 147 -3.19 -1.80 -3.77
C ILE A 147 -3.97 -2.62 -4.82
N LEU A 148 -3.35 -3.63 -5.44
CA LEU A 148 -3.96 -4.44 -6.51
C LEU A 148 -5.32 -5.05 -6.13
N PRO A 149 -5.49 -5.68 -4.94
CA PRO A 149 -6.80 -6.23 -4.57
C PRO A 149 -7.91 -5.17 -4.50
N GLN A 150 -7.61 -3.95 -4.04
CA GLN A 150 -8.55 -2.84 -4.01
C GLN A 150 -8.94 -2.36 -5.41
N LEU A 151 -7.96 -2.20 -6.31
CA LEU A 151 -8.23 -1.84 -7.71
C LEU A 151 -9.05 -2.92 -8.43
N PHE A 152 -8.72 -4.19 -8.18
CA PHE A 152 -9.45 -5.34 -8.69
C PHE A 152 -10.90 -5.36 -8.18
N MET A 153 -11.12 -5.08 -6.90
CA MET A 153 -12.46 -4.98 -6.31
C MET A 153 -13.29 -3.88 -6.97
N PHE A 154 -12.69 -2.72 -7.28
CA PHE A 154 -13.39 -1.67 -8.02
C PHE A 154 -13.85 -2.12 -9.40
N GLN A 155 -12.97 -2.79 -10.14
CA GLN A 155 -13.30 -3.34 -11.46
C GLN A 155 -14.43 -4.38 -11.37
N LYS A 156 -14.37 -5.27 -10.36
CA LYS A 156 -15.40 -6.30 -10.14
C LYS A 156 -16.75 -5.74 -9.71
N ARG A 157 -16.77 -4.64 -8.96
CA ARG A 157 -18.00 -3.98 -8.55
C ARG A 157 -18.75 -3.38 -9.73
N GLY A 158 -18.03 -3.03 -10.80
CA GLY A 158 -18.59 -2.64 -12.10
C GLY A 158 -19.29 -1.28 -12.09
N GLY A 159 -18.73 -0.28 -12.76
CA GLY A 159 -19.42 0.94 -13.22
C GLY A 159 -20.09 1.83 -12.17
N GLY A 160 -19.98 1.50 -10.88
CA GLY A 160 -20.51 2.28 -9.78
C GLY A 160 -19.56 3.38 -9.33
N ALA A 161 -20.12 4.41 -8.70
CA ALA A 161 -19.32 5.45 -8.05
C ALA A 161 -18.41 4.84 -6.98
N VAL A 162 -17.12 5.13 -7.07
CA VAL A 162 -16.20 4.90 -5.97
C VAL A 162 -16.56 5.87 -4.86
N GLU A 163 -16.78 5.33 -3.67
CA GLU A 163 -17.12 6.13 -2.52
C GLU A 163 -16.01 7.14 -2.20
N SER A 164 -16.38 8.39 -1.92
CA SER A 164 -15.44 9.51 -1.79
C SER A 164 -14.31 9.24 -0.77
N CYS A 165 -14.64 8.76 0.44
CA CYS A 165 -13.62 8.46 1.44
C CYS A 165 -12.64 7.35 1.00
N ILE A 166 -13.13 6.33 0.30
CA ILE A 166 -12.28 5.26 -0.24
C ILE A 166 -11.41 5.82 -1.36
N SER A 167 -11.94 6.69 -2.23
CA SER A 167 -11.17 7.34 -3.28
C SER A 167 -10.02 8.20 -2.72
N HIS A 168 -10.28 8.94 -1.65
CA HIS A 168 -9.27 9.74 -0.95
C HIS A 168 -8.23 8.87 -0.24
N PHE A 169 -8.62 7.73 0.33
CA PHE A 169 -7.69 6.76 0.88
C PHE A 169 -6.75 6.22 -0.20
N VAL A 170 -7.28 5.74 -1.32
CA VAL A 170 -6.47 5.19 -2.42
C VAL A 170 -5.57 6.27 -3.03
N TYR A 171 -6.07 7.51 -3.18
CA TYR A 171 -5.26 8.66 -3.58
C TYR A 171 -4.13 8.93 -2.58
N ALA A 172 -4.41 8.91 -1.27
CA ALA A 172 -3.39 9.13 -0.24
C ALA A 172 -2.28 8.08 -0.29
N LEU A 173 -2.62 6.82 -0.56
CA LEU A 173 -1.62 5.76 -0.78
C LEU A 173 -0.75 6.05 -2.01
N ALA A 174 -1.36 6.42 -3.14
CA ALA A 174 -0.63 6.74 -4.37
C ALA A 174 0.26 7.98 -4.20
N PHE A 175 -0.26 9.04 -3.58
CA PHE A 175 0.49 10.27 -3.35
C PHE A 175 1.63 10.06 -2.34
N GLY A 176 1.39 9.26 -1.29
CA GLY A 176 2.44 8.84 -0.37
C GLY A 176 3.58 8.10 -1.07
N SER A 177 3.26 7.20 -2.00
CA SER A 177 4.24 6.46 -2.81
C SER A 177 4.95 7.35 -3.82
N PHE A 178 4.26 8.32 -4.44
CA PHE A 178 4.90 9.32 -5.30
C PHE A 178 5.96 10.13 -4.53
N LEU A 179 5.66 10.56 -3.31
CA LEU A 179 6.62 11.25 -2.45
C LEU A 179 7.81 10.37 -2.03
N HIS A 180 7.60 9.05 -1.94
CA HIS A 180 8.68 8.09 -1.73
C HIS A 180 9.53 7.91 -2.98
N LEU A 181 8.93 7.81 -4.16
CA LEU A 181 9.64 7.77 -5.44
C LEU A 181 10.52 9.01 -5.64
N VAL A 182 10.01 10.21 -5.36
CA VAL A 182 10.80 11.46 -5.43
C VAL A 182 12.02 11.41 -4.50
N PHE A 183 11.85 10.90 -3.28
CA PHE A 183 12.97 10.70 -2.36
C PHE A 183 13.98 9.69 -2.90
N TRP A 184 13.53 8.57 -3.46
CA TRP A 184 14.43 7.56 -3.99
C TRP A 184 15.22 8.06 -5.19
N PHE A 185 14.65 8.92 -6.04
CA PHE A 185 15.42 9.53 -7.13
C PHE A 185 16.67 10.28 -6.65
N SER A 186 16.64 10.89 -5.47
CA SER A 186 17.83 11.53 -4.88
C SER A 186 18.75 10.56 -4.15
N SER A 187 18.20 9.51 -3.51
CA SER A 187 18.94 8.68 -2.55
C SER A 187 19.23 7.24 -3.00
N TYR A 188 18.83 6.83 -4.21
CA TYR A 188 19.01 5.43 -4.65
C TYR A 188 20.48 4.98 -4.72
N HIS A 189 21.42 5.90 -4.94
CA HIS A 189 22.85 5.60 -5.00
C HIS A 189 23.38 5.11 -3.65
N GLU A 190 22.80 5.57 -2.53
CA GLU A 190 23.19 5.18 -1.18
C GLU A 190 22.97 3.67 -0.94
N LEU A 191 22.04 3.05 -1.66
CA LEU A 191 21.80 1.61 -1.64
C LEU A 191 22.87 0.80 -2.39
N GLY A 192 23.67 1.45 -3.24
CA GLY A 192 24.72 0.81 -4.04
C GLY A 192 26.14 1.04 -3.53
N GLU A 193 26.34 1.94 -2.57
CA GLU A 193 27.66 2.20 -1.99
C GLU A 193 28.09 1.08 -1.02
N LYS A 194 29.41 0.77 -0.98
CA LYS A 194 30.04 -0.15 -0.01
C LYS A 194 29.55 -1.61 -0.06
N ASP A 195 29.54 -2.23 -1.24
CA ASP A 195 29.15 -3.64 -1.45
C ASP A 195 27.68 -3.95 -1.09
N ALA A 196 26.82 -2.93 -0.94
CA ALA A 196 25.42 -3.07 -0.56
C ALA A 196 24.49 -3.57 -1.68
N GLY A 197 25.04 -3.99 -2.83
CA GLY A 197 24.27 -4.50 -3.97
C GLY A 197 23.84 -3.39 -4.93
N GLN A 198 24.71 -3.03 -5.87
CA GLN A 198 24.52 -1.94 -6.82
C GLN A 198 23.19 -2.00 -7.61
N HIS A 199 22.63 -3.19 -7.80
CA HIS A 199 21.36 -3.39 -8.51
C HIS A 199 20.12 -3.06 -7.67
N VAL A 200 20.24 -2.98 -6.36
CA VAL A 200 19.09 -2.79 -5.45
C VAL A 200 18.50 -1.40 -5.59
N GLY A 201 19.33 -0.35 -5.67
CA GLY A 201 18.87 1.02 -5.87
C GLY A 201 18.04 1.19 -7.15
N TYR A 202 18.51 0.62 -8.27
CA TYR A 202 17.75 0.62 -9.52
C TYR A 202 16.45 -0.19 -9.42
N THR A 203 16.47 -1.31 -8.69
CA THR A 203 15.28 -2.13 -8.46
C THR A 203 14.23 -1.36 -7.66
N VAL A 204 14.64 -0.59 -6.64
CA VAL A 204 13.74 0.25 -5.85
C VAL A 204 13.05 1.30 -6.73
N ILE A 205 13.80 2.00 -7.59
CA ILE A 205 13.24 2.97 -8.54
C ILE A 205 12.28 2.27 -9.51
N PHE A 206 12.67 1.14 -10.08
CA PHE A 206 11.85 0.37 -11.02
C PHE A 206 10.51 -0.03 -10.40
N VAL A 207 10.52 -0.58 -9.19
CA VAL A 207 9.33 -1.02 -8.47
C VAL A 207 8.40 0.17 -8.15
N GLN A 208 8.96 1.31 -7.72
CA GLN A 208 8.20 2.52 -7.42
C GLN A 208 7.59 3.16 -8.68
N ILE A 209 8.30 3.15 -9.81
CA ILE A 209 7.74 3.56 -11.11
C ILE A 209 6.60 2.62 -11.51
N GLY A 210 6.80 1.30 -11.37
CA GLY A 210 5.76 0.30 -11.63
C GLY A 210 4.49 0.55 -10.82
N HIS A 211 4.64 0.89 -9.53
CA HIS A 211 3.52 1.29 -8.69
C HIS A 211 2.78 2.52 -9.26
N MET A 212 3.51 3.56 -9.67
CA MET A 212 2.90 4.77 -10.23
C MET A 212 2.16 4.50 -11.54
N LEU A 213 2.70 3.64 -12.40
CA LEU A 213 2.04 3.23 -13.65
C LEU A 213 0.74 2.46 -13.37
N MET A 214 0.77 1.55 -12.41
CA MET A 214 -0.41 0.80 -11.98
C MET A 214 -1.51 1.72 -11.41
N MET A 215 -1.13 2.78 -10.71
CA MET A 215 -2.05 3.78 -10.16
C MET A 215 -2.52 4.83 -11.18
N ALA A 216 -1.92 4.89 -12.36
CA ALA A 216 -2.14 5.99 -13.31
C ALA A 216 -3.60 6.12 -13.76
N ASP A 217 -4.25 4.99 -14.07
CA ASP A 217 -5.67 4.98 -14.48
C ASP A 217 -6.57 5.50 -13.36
N PHE A 218 -6.42 4.97 -12.15
CA PHE A 218 -7.15 5.44 -10.98
C PHE A 218 -6.96 6.95 -10.74
N LEU A 219 -5.71 7.43 -10.80
CA LEU A 219 -5.39 8.85 -10.59
C LEU A 219 -6.03 9.75 -11.65
N TYR A 220 -6.05 9.33 -12.92
CA TYR A 220 -6.72 10.07 -13.98
C TYR A 220 -8.21 10.29 -13.64
N TYR A 221 -8.94 9.24 -13.27
CA TYR A 221 -10.36 9.33 -12.93
C TYR A 221 -10.60 10.11 -11.64
N TYR A 222 -9.71 10.01 -10.65
CA TYR A 222 -9.77 10.78 -9.42
C TYR A 222 -9.64 12.30 -9.67
N PHE A 223 -8.65 12.72 -10.47
CA PHE A 223 -8.50 14.13 -10.81
C PHE A 223 -9.63 14.65 -11.70
N LYS A 224 -10.12 13.81 -12.62
CA LYS A 224 -11.29 14.13 -13.45
C LYS A 224 -12.52 14.41 -12.58
N SER A 225 -12.84 13.53 -11.62
CA SER A 225 -14.01 13.72 -10.75
C SER A 225 -13.88 14.95 -9.86
N MET A 226 -12.67 15.26 -9.36
CA MET A 226 -12.43 16.49 -8.60
C MET A 226 -12.66 17.76 -9.43
N LYS A 227 -12.22 17.76 -10.70
CA LYS A 227 -12.42 18.90 -11.61
C LYS A 227 -13.89 19.08 -11.99
N GLU A 228 -14.60 17.98 -12.21
CA GLU A 228 -16.01 17.99 -12.63
C GLU A 228 -16.98 18.16 -11.44
N GLY A 229 -16.53 17.98 -10.20
CA GLY A 229 -17.35 18.07 -8.99
C GLY A 229 -18.34 16.92 -8.81
N GLY A 230 -18.19 15.83 -9.58
CA GLY A 230 -19.06 14.66 -9.59
C GLY A 230 -18.49 13.46 -8.85
N PRO A 231 -19.26 12.37 -8.70
CA PRO A 231 -18.76 11.12 -8.14
C PRO A 231 -17.61 10.54 -9.00
N MET A 232 -16.63 9.90 -8.36
CA MET A 232 -15.57 9.21 -9.07
C MET A 232 -16.10 7.94 -9.74
N MET A 233 -16.10 7.92 -11.07
CA MET A 233 -16.55 6.78 -11.86
C MET A 233 -15.35 6.13 -12.54
N LEU A 234 -15.15 4.83 -12.32
CA LEU A 234 -14.12 4.05 -13.01
C LEU A 234 -14.67 3.45 -14.31
N PRO A 235 -13.83 3.25 -15.33
CA PRO A 235 -14.27 2.74 -16.62
C PRO A 235 -14.75 1.30 -16.49
N THR A 236 -15.86 1.00 -17.16
CA THR A 236 -16.36 -0.36 -17.28
C THR A 236 -15.67 -1.01 -18.48
N HIS A 237 -14.55 -1.68 -18.24
CA HIS A 237 -13.98 -2.57 -19.26
C HIS A 237 -14.75 -3.89 -19.27
N GLY A 238 -15.77 -3.94 -20.13
CA GLY A 238 -16.58 -5.13 -20.35
C GLY A 238 -17.77 -5.20 -19.40
N ALA A 239 -18.92 -4.70 -19.87
CA ALA A 239 -20.16 -5.36 -19.54
C ALA A 239 -20.05 -6.80 -20.06
N TYR A 240 -19.65 -7.74 -19.21
CA TYR A 240 -20.12 -9.11 -19.38
C TYR A 240 -21.61 -9.05 -19.04
N GLN A 241 -22.40 -8.70 -20.06
CA GLN A 241 -23.80 -9.06 -20.13
C GLN A 241 -23.83 -10.58 -20.11
N ALA A 242 -24.07 -11.15 -18.94
CA ALA A 242 -24.48 -12.53 -18.75
C ALA A 242 -25.89 -12.49 -18.14
#